data_AF-A0A532C958-F1
#
_entry.id   AF-A0A532C958-F1
#
_cell.length_a   1.000
_cell.length_b   1.000
_cell.length_c   1.000
_cell.angle_alpha   90.00
_cell.angle_beta   90.00
_cell.angle_gamma   90.00
#
_symmetry.space_group_name_H-M   'P 1'
#
loop_
_entity.id
_entity.type
_entity.pdbx_description
1 polymer ?
#
loop_
_entity_poly.entity_id
_entity_poly.type
_entity_poly.pdbx_seq_one_letter_code
_entity_poly.pdbx_strand_id
1 'polypeptide(L)'
;MDYGAPVGFRLASKNPERVTALIVQNGNAYNETVHYIGGPRADAPIPRPGMTLRKGQVAVVVTDPQNDFLSPKGVAWGVVGQSVTENKTVENIESLFKAAKKADVPVFISPHYYYQHDQQWKFEGALETLMHSIRMFDRKGALTAEGFTESGADWLEQYKPYINDGKTAVTSPHKVFGPESNDLVLQLRKAGISQVVLAGMSANLC
;
A
#
# COMPACT_ATOMS: atom_id res chain seq x y z
N MET A 1 -8.46 7.64 15.66
CA MET A 1 -7.67 8.88 15.83
C MET A 1 -6.73 8.94 14.63
N ASP A 2 -6.90 9.92 13.75
CA ASP A 2 -6.12 10.08 12.50
C ASP A 2 -4.74 10.66 12.81
N TYR A 3 -3.69 9.86 12.59
CA TYR A 3 -2.29 10.27 12.77
C TYR A 3 -1.62 10.69 11.45
N GLY A 4 -2.25 10.45 10.30
CA GLY A 4 -1.73 10.82 8.98
C GLY A 4 -1.92 12.30 8.68
N ALA A 5 -3.08 12.87 9.04
CA ALA A 5 -3.37 14.29 8.84
C ALA A 5 -2.32 15.22 9.48
N PRO A 6 -1.91 15.04 10.75
CA PRO A 6 -0.95 15.94 11.38
C PRO A 6 0.47 15.82 10.82
N VAL A 7 0.84 14.68 10.22
CA VAL A 7 2.14 14.47 9.58
C VAL A 7 2.16 15.09 8.18
N GLY A 8 1.13 14.82 7.37
CA GLY A 8 0.96 15.45 6.06
C GLY A 8 0.91 16.98 6.17
N PHE A 9 0.20 17.50 7.18
CA PHE A 9 0.15 18.94 7.46
C PHE A 9 1.52 19.52 7.83
N ARG A 10 2.31 18.81 8.66
CA ARG A 10 3.67 19.25 9.04
C ARG A 10 4.65 19.24 7.87
N LEU A 11 4.55 18.27 6.96
CA LEU A 11 5.39 18.20 5.76
C LEU A 11 5.03 19.32 4.76
N ALA A 12 3.73 19.54 4.54
CA ALA A 12 3.25 20.62 3.69
C ALA A 12 3.65 22.00 4.23
N SER A 13 3.57 22.20 5.55
CA SER A 13 3.92 23.48 6.18
C SER A 13 5.41 23.82 6.09
N LYS A 14 6.29 22.82 5.92
CA LYS A 14 7.74 23.05 5.81
C LYS A 14 8.17 23.57 4.44
N ASN A 15 7.43 23.28 3.38
CA ASN A 15 7.72 23.73 2.00
C ASN A 15 6.40 23.95 1.22
N PRO A 16 5.57 24.93 1.63
CA PRO A 16 4.21 25.10 1.10
C PRO A 16 4.16 25.40 -0.40
N GLU A 17 5.20 26.01 -0.95
CA GLU A 17 5.36 26.27 -2.38
C GLU A 17 5.48 25.01 -3.23
N ARG A 18 5.73 23.86 -2.60
CA ARG A 18 5.87 22.55 -3.26
C ARG A 18 4.60 21.68 -3.15
N VAL A 19 3.51 22.23 -2.61
CA VAL A 19 2.26 21.49 -2.36
C VAL A 19 1.08 22.19 -3.03
N THR A 20 0.53 21.55 -4.06
CA THR A 20 -0.60 22.10 -4.85
C THR A 20 -1.95 21.89 -4.15
N ALA A 21 -2.11 20.82 -3.38
CA ALA A 21 -3.27 20.56 -2.54
C ALA A 21 -2.96 19.50 -1.48
N LEU A 22 -3.66 19.56 -0.34
CA LEU A 22 -3.66 18.52 0.69
C LEU A 22 -5.08 17.94 0.77
N ILE A 23 -5.24 16.65 0.45
CA ILE A 23 -6.51 15.94 0.64
C ILE A 23 -6.31 15.03 1.85
N VAL A 24 -6.91 15.42 2.97
CA VAL A 24 -6.89 14.67 4.22
C VAL A 24 -8.17 13.87 4.31
N GLN A 25 -8.06 12.54 4.27
CA GLN A 25 -9.23 11.67 4.15
C GLN A 25 -9.88 11.30 5.48
N ASN A 26 -9.31 11.71 6.63
CA ASN A 26 -9.84 11.30 7.93
C ASN A 26 -9.87 12.41 9.01
N GLY A 27 -10.44 13.56 8.65
CA GLY A 27 -11.18 14.35 9.63
C GLY A 27 -12.58 13.75 9.75
N ASN A 28 -12.87 13.03 10.85
CA ASN A 28 -14.15 12.36 11.14
C ASN A 28 -15.37 12.97 10.41
N ALA A 29 -16.00 12.20 9.50
CA ALA A 29 -17.33 12.50 8.99
C ALA A 29 -18.17 11.22 9.04
N TYR A 30 -19.02 11.13 10.07
CA TYR A 30 -20.07 10.14 10.16
C TYR A 30 -21.27 10.60 9.32
N ASN A 31 -21.39 10.06 8.10
CA ASN A 31 -22.59 9.48 7.51
C ASN A 31 -22.42 9.28 6.01
N GLU A 32 -22.81 8.08 5.57
CA GLU A 32 -23.19 7.62 4.23
C GLU A 32 -22.54 8.31 3.02
N THR A 33 -21.42 7.76 2.56
CA THR A 33 -21.23 7.10 1.24
C THR A 33 -19.76 7.19 0.83
N VAL A 34 -19.07 6.05 0.76
CA VAL A 34 -17.81 5.93 0.03
C VAL A 34 -18.07 5.11 -1.23
N HIS A 35 -18.00 5.80 -2.36
CA HIS A 35 -18.20 5.31 -3.73
C HIS A 35 -17.38 6.29 -4.62
N TYR A 36 -16.46 5.96 -5.53
CA TYR A 36 -16.11 4.73 -6.26
C TYR A 36 -14.67 4.81 -6.80
N ILE A 37 -14.09 3.65 -7.13
CA ILE A 37 -13.17 3.45 -8.27
C ILE A 37 -14.00 3.47 -9.57
N GLY A 38 -14.46 4.67 -9.87
CA GLY A 38 -15.02 5.13 -11.13
C GLY A 38 -14.54 6.57 -11.19
N GLY A 39 -14.04 7.02 -12.33
CA GLY A 39 -13.49 8.38 -12.45
C GLY A 39 -14.44 9.44 -11.83
N PRO A 40 -13.89 10.56 -11.33
CA PRO A 40 -14.63 11.51 -10.51
C PRO A 40 -15.89 12.02 -11.21
N ARG A 41 -16.90 12.40 -10.41
CA ARG A 41 -18.13 13.03 -10.91
C ARG A 41 -17.77 14.24 -11.78
N ALA A 42 -18.47 14.40 -12.90
CA ALA A 42 -18.23 15.47 -13.87
C ALA A 42 -18.48 16.88 -13.28
N ASP A 43 -19.16 16.99 -12.15
CA ASP A 43 -19.57 18.24 -11.48
C ASP A 43 -18.61 18.69 -10.38
N ALA A 44 -17.42 18.09 -10.25
CA ALA A 44 -16.45 18.50 -9.24
C ALA A 44 -16.01 19.97 -9.46
N PRO A 45 -16.11 20.85 -8.45
CA PRO A 45 -15.86 22.29 -8.61
C PRO A 45 -14.37 22.64 -8.79
N ILE A 46 -13.48 21.66 -8.69
CA ILE A 46 -12.02 21.83 -8.80
C ILE A 46 -11.56 21.17 -10.11
N PRO A 47 -10.93 21.93 -11.04
CA PRO A 47 -10.43 21.37 -12.28
C PRO A 47 -9.30 20.36 -12.01
N ARG A 48 -9.35 19.22 -12.69
CA ARG A 48 -8.29 18.20 -12.65
C ARG A 48 -7.58 18.15 -13.99
N PRO A 49 -6.35 18.66 -14.09
CA PRO A 49 -5.60 18.64 -15.36
C PRO A 49 -5.22 17.21 -15.81
N GLY A 50 -5.39 16.21 -14.94
CA GLY A 50 -5.02 14.83 -15.21
C GLY A 50 -3.52 14.61 -15.26
N MET A 51 -3.11 13.39 -15.61
CA MET A 51 -1.71 13.04 -15.87
C MET A 51 -1.64 12.10 -17.06
N THR A 52 -0.91 12.49 -18.09
CA THR A 52 -0.55 11.58 -19.19
C THR A 52 0.60 10.69 -18.74
N LEU A 53 0.36 9.37 -18.71
CA LEU A 53 1.39 8.39 -18.37
C LEU A 53 2.44 8.31 -19.49
N ARG A 54 3.72 8.43 -19.14
CA ARG A 54 4.83 8.33 -20.09
C ARG A 54 5.55 7.01 -19.88
N LYS A 55 5.62 6.20 -20.94
CA LYS A 55 6.41 4.96 -20.92
C LYS A 55 7.86 5.26 -20.55
N GLY A 56 8.46 4.43 -19.71
CA GLY A 56 9.81 4.63 -19.17
C GLY A 56 9.90 5.61 -17.99
N GLN A 57 8.80 6.30 -17.64
CA GLN A 57 8.74 7.15 -16.44
C GLN A 57 7.63 6.73 -15.48
N VAL A 58 6.79 5.76 -15.87
CA VAL A 58 5.70 5.21 -15.08
C VAL A 58 6.03 3.84 -14.53
N ALA A 59 5.62 3.58 -13.30
CA ALA A 59 5.64 2.25 -12.68
C ALA A 59 4.30 1.94 -12.01
N VAL A 60 4.04 0.65 -11.78
CA VAL A 60 3.02 0.19 -10.84
C VAL A 60 3.67 -0.04 -9.49
N VAL A 61 3.06 0.50 -8.43
CA VAL A 61 3.44 0.25 -7.03
C VAL A 61 2.29 -0.49 -6.36
N VAL A 62 2.57 -1.64 -5.76
CA VAL A 62 1.60 -2.40 -4.97
C VAL A 62 2.05 -2.51 -3.53
N THR A 63 1.30 -1.91 -2.62
CA THR A 63 1.57 -1.93 -1.17
C THR A 63 0.83 -3.09 -0.50
N ASP A 64 1.51 -3.83 0.36
CA ASP A 64 1.00 -4.94 1.17
C ASP A 64 0.14 -6.00 0.43
N PRO A 65 0.61 -6.57 -0.70
CA PRO A 65 -0.10 -7.65 -1.42
C PRO A 65 0.03 -9.03 -0.71
N GLN A 66 -0.08 -9.03 0.61
CA GLN A 66 0.19 -10.16 1.49
C GLN A 66 -1.09 -10.85 1.96
N ASN A 67 -0.97 -12.12 2.37
CA ASN A 67 -2.08 -12.97 2.78
C ASN A 67 -2.90 -12.38 3.93
N ASP A 68 -2.25 -11.75 4.92
CA ASP A 68 -2.97 -11.23 6.08
C ASP A 68 -4.05 -10.20 5.75
N PHE A 69 -3.86 -9.41 4.68
CA PHE A 69 -4.89 -8.51 4.17
C PHE A 69 -5.84 -9.17 3.16
N LEU A 70 -5.29 -9.95 2.24
CA LEU A 70 -6.00 -10.28 0.99
C LEU A 70 -6.55 -11.71 0.93
N SER A 71 -6.12 -12.60 1.82
CA SER A 71 -6.63 -13.96 1.90
C SER A 71 -7.85 -14.04 2.82
N PRO A 72 -8.90 -14.80 2.45
CA PRO A 72 -10.00 -15.15 3.36
C PRO A 72 -9.57 -15.83 4.67
N LYS A 73 -8.34 -16.36 4.71
CA LYS A 73 -7.74 -16.96 5.90
C LYS A 73 -6.78 -16.02 6.64
N GLY A 74 -6.57 -14.80 6.14
CA GLY A 74 -5.68 -13.81 6.72
C GLY A 74 -6.19 -13.28 8.05
N VAL A 75 -5.29 -12.92 8.96
CA VAL A 75 -5.68 -12.51 10.33
C VAL A 75 -6.47 -11.20 10.35
N ALA A 76 -6.34 -10.34 9.33
CA ALA A 76 -7.11 -9.10 9.23
C ALA A 76 -8.47 -9.28 8.51
N TRP A 77 -8.80 -10.48 8.04
CA TRP A 77 -9.99 -10.70 7.21
C TRP A 77 -11.29 -10.29 7.89
N GLY A 78 -11.40 -10.49 9.22
CA GLY A 78 -12.56 -10.05 9.99
C GLY A 78 -12.78 -8.53 10.01
N VAL A 79 -11.75 -7.75 9.66
CA VAL A 79 -11.78 -6.27 9.64
C VAL A 79 -11.89 -5.73 8.20
N VAL A 80 -11.18 -6.33 7.25
CA VAL A 80 -11.08 -5.81 5.87
C VAL A 80 -11.83 -6.62 4.81
N GLY A 81 -12.20 -7.87 5.12
CA GLY A 81 -12.65 -8.85 4.13
C GLY A 81 -13.92 -8.44 3.37
N GLN A 82 -14.86 -7.79 4.06
CA GLN A 82 -16.06 -7.24 3.42
C GLN A 82 -15.69 -6.19 2.35
N SER A 83 -14.87 -5.21 2.71
CA SER A 83 -14.42 -4.16 1.79
C SER A 83 -13.60 -4.73 0.63
N VAL A 84 -12.71 -5.69 0.90
CA VAL A 84 -11.90 -6.38 -0.13
C VAL A 84 -12.81 -7.07 -1.16
N THR A 85 -13.85 -7.76 -0.69
CA THR A 85 -14.79 -8.51 -1.54
C THR A 85 -15.69 -7.57 -2.34
N GLU A 86 -16.29 -6.57 -1.68
CA GLU A 86 -17.20 -5.61 -2.32
C GLU A 86 -16.51 -4.82 -3.43
N ASN A 87 -15.24 -4.46 -3.23
CA ASN A 87 -14.46 -3.68 -4.20
C ASN A 87 -13.72 -4.55 -5.23
N LYS A 88 -13.83 -5.88 -5.16
CA LYS A 88 -13.06 -6.81 -6.00
C LYS A 88 -11.57 -6.48 -5.99
N THR A 89 -11.05 -6.11 -4.82
CA THR A 89 -9.70 -5.57 -4.67
C THR A 89 -8.66 -6.55 -5.21
N VAL A 90 -8.89 -7.83 -4.96
CA VAL A 90 -7.98 -8.89 -5.34
C VAL A 90 -7.89 -9.04 -6.87
N GLU A 91 -9.03 -9.12 -7.53
CA GLU A 91 -9.14 -9.27 -8.98
C GLU A 91 -8.65 -8.01 -9.72
N ASN A 92 -8.87 -6.84 -9.14
CA ASN A 92 -8.44 -5.57 -9.71
C ASN A 92 -6.91 -5.40 -9.62
N ILE A 93 -6.29 -5.79 -8.51
CA ILE A 93 -4.82 -5.81 -8.38
C ILE A 93 -4.21 -6.82 -9.36
N GLU A 94 -4.80 -8.01 -9.52
CA GLU A 94 -4.33 -8.99 -10.51
C GLU A 94 -4.41 -8.43 -11.94
N SER A 95 -5.52 -7.77 -12.27
CA SER A 95 -5.72 -7.11 -13.56
C SER A 95 -4.68 -6.02 -13.81
N LEU A 96 -4.31 -5.27 -12.77
CA LEU A 96 -3.25 -4.27 -12.83
C LEU A 96 -1.87 -4.91 -13.07
N PHE A 97 -1.54 -6.03 -12.41
CA PHE A 97 -0.32 -6.77 -12.69
C PHE A 97 -0.28 -7.23 -14.16
N LYS A 98 -1.35 -7.88 -14.65
CA LYS A 98 -1.45 -8.33 -16.05
C LYS A 98 -1.24 -7.17 -17.03
N ALA A 99 -1.88 -6.02 -16.78
CA ALA A 99 -1.74 -4.83 -17.60
C ALA A 99 -0.31 -4.28 -17.59
N ALA A 100 0.32 -4.19 -16.42
CA ALA A 100 1.70 -3.73 -16.27
C ALA A 100 2.68 -4.62 -17.05
N LYS A 101 2.58 -5.95 -16.89
CA LYS A 101 3.44 -6.89 -17.61
C LYS A 101 3.23 -6.82 -19.12
N LYS A 102 1.98 -6.74 -19.59
CA LYS A 102 1.65 -6.60 -21.02
C LYS A 102 2.21 -5.29 -21.62
N ALA A 103 2.21 -4.22 -20.85
CA ALA A 103 2.67 -2.90 -21.28
C ALA A 103 4.19 -2.68 -21.10
N ASP A 104 4.90 -3.67 -20.53
CA ASP A 104 6.31 -3.55 -20.13
C ASP A 104 6.54 -2.35 -19.19
N VAL A 105 5.63 -2.21 -18.22
CA VAL A 105 5.69 -1.23 -17.14
C VAL A 105 6.28 -1.92 -15.90
N PRO A 106 7.35 -1.35 -15.29
CA PRO A 106 7.97 -1.95 -14.12
C PRO A 106 7.01 -1.97 -12.92
N VAL A 107 7.17 -2.99 -12.09
CA VAL A 107 6.36 -3.22 -10.90
C VAL A 107 7.26 -3.17 -9.67
N PHE A 108 6.81 -2.46 -8.65
CA PHE A 108 7.46 -2.37 -7.34
C PHE A 108 6.47 -2.82 -6.27
N ILE A 109 6.94 -3.66 -5.35
CA ILE A 109 6.16 -4.11 -4.20
C ILE A 109 6.71 -3.47 -2.95
N SER A 110 5.83 -2.84 -2.16
CA SER A 110 6.14 -2.35 -0.82
C SER A 110 5.49 -3.26 0.21
N PRO A 111 6.23 -4.20 0.81
CA PRO A 111 5.66 -5.11 1.79
C PRO A 111 5.71 -4.54 3.21
N HIS A 112 4.94 -5.14 4.10
CA HIS A 112 5.00 -4.90 5.53
C HIS A 112 5.46 -6.18 6.22
N TYR A 113 6.45 -6.08 7.11
CA TYR A 113 6.88 -7.18 7.97
C TYR A 113 7.07 -6.69 9.38
N TYR A 114 6.71 -7.49 10.38
CA TYR A 114 7.11 -7.31 11.77
C TYR A 114 8.04 -8.42 12.22
N TYR A 115 8.98 -8.08 13.09
CA TYR A 115 9.95 -8.98 13.68
C TYR A 115 9.84 -8.95 15.21
N GLN A 116 10.45 -9.94 15.87
CA GLN A 116 10.39 -10.07 17.33
C GLN A 116 10.85 -8.81 18.10
N HIS A 117 11.80 -8.05 17.57
CA HIS A 117 12.25 -6.82 18.22
C HIS A 117 11.26 -5.65 18.07
N ASP A 118 10.35 -5.69 17.10
CA ASP A 118 9.31 -4.67 16.93
C ASP A 118 8.23 -4.79 18.00
N GLN A 119 8.01 -5.99 18.54
CA GLN A 119 7.12 -6.23 19.68
C GLN A 119 7.64 -5.62 21.00
N GLN A 120 8.85 -5.03 21.00
CA GLN A 120 9.45 -4.37 22.15
C GLN A 120 9.33 -2.84 22.09
N TRP A 121 8.58 -2.30 21.12
CA TRP A 121 8.35 -0.87 21.03
C TRP A 121 7.65 -0.33 22.28
N LYS A 122 8.06 0.88 22.70
CA LYS A 122 7.61 1.48 23.98
C LYS A 122 6.22 2.10 23.90
N PHE A 123 5.71 2.32 22.70
CA PHE A 123 4.41 2.92 22.44
C PHE A 123 3.95 2.50 21.05
N GLU A 124 2.63 2.53 20.83
CA GLU A 124 2.01 2.15 19.57
C GLU A 124 0.82 3.05 19.26
N GLY A 125 0.48 3.18 17.98
CA GLY A 125 -0.82 3.69 17.53
C GLY A 125 -1.93 2.65 17.72
N ALA A 126 -3.19 3.09 17.77
CA ALA A 126 -4.32 2.18 18.04
C ALA A 126 -4.44 1.01 17.04
N LEU A 127 -4.15 1.26 15.76
CA LEU A 127 -4.19 0.21 14.72
C LEU A 127 -2.95 -0.69 14.78
N GLU A 128 -1.79 -0.13 15.09
CA GLU A 128 -0.55 -0.88 15.29
C GLU A 128 -0.69 -1.89 16.44
N THR A 129 -1.32 -1.48 17.55
CA THR A 129 -1.68 -2.40 18.64
C THR A 129 -2.57 -3.55 18.18
N LEU A 130 -3.54 -3.28 17.30
CA LEU A 130 -4.33 -4.35 16.70
C LEU A 130 -3.46 -5.29 15.85
N MET A 131 -2.63 -4.74 14.96
CA MET A 131 -1.74 -5.50 14.07
C MET A 131 -0.79 -6.42 14.85
N HIS A 132 -0.17 -5.92 15.92
CA HIS A 132 0.67 -6.72 16.81
C HIS A 132 -0.13 -7.78 17.58
N SER A 133 -1.34 -7.45 18.08
CA SER A 133 -2.17 -8.39 18.85
C SER A 133 -2.61 -9.61 18.02
N ILE A 134 -2.83 -9.43 16.71
CA ILE A 134 -3.21 -10.50 15.79
C ILE A 134 -2.02 -11.12 15.05
N ARG A 135 -0.78 -10.67 15.37
CA ARG A 135 0.46 -11.11 14.71
C ARG A 135 0.45 -10.94 13.20
N MET A 136 -0.12 -9.83 12.74
CA MET A 136 -0.16 -9.48 11.33
C MET A 136 1.25 -9.28 10.80
N PHE A 137 1.58 -9.87 9.66
CA PHE A 137 2.88 -9.77 8.98
C PHE A 137 4.09 -10.28 9.77
N ASP A 138 3.86 -11.07 10.82
CA ASP A 138 4.94 -11.58 11.67
C ASP A 138 5.90 -12.48 10.87
N ARG A 139 7.18 -12.17 11.01
CA ARG A 139 8.31 -12.95 10.48
C ARG A 139 9.16 -13.45 11.64
N LYS A 140 9.64 -14.70 11.53
CA LYS A 140 10.56 -15.29 12.51
C LYS A 140 11.87 -14.51 12.68
N GLY A 141 12.32 -13.86 11.62
CA GLY A 141 13.44 -12.92 11.67
C GLY A 141 13.70 -12.27 10.32
N ALA A 142 14.46 -11.16 10.34
CA ALA A 142 14.80 -10.40 9.13
C ALA A 142 15.78 -11.13 8.21
N LEU A 143 16.56 -12.07 8.74
CA LEU A 143 17.62 -12.79 8.02
C LEU A 143 17.30 -14.27 7.78
N THR A 144 16.06 -14.70 8.03
CA THR A 144 15.63 -16.10 7.83
C THR A 144 14.30 -16.16 7.08
N ALA A 145 14.16 -17.13 6.18
CA ALA A 145 12.90 -17.45 5.50
C ALA A 145 12.09 -18.54 6.22
N GLU A 146 12.53 -18.96 7.41
CA GLU A 146 11.83 -19.96 8.21
C GLU A 146 10.37 -19.55 8.46
N GLY A 147 9.45 -20.45 8.11
CA GLY A 147 8.01 -20.25 8.28
C GLY A 147 7.41 -19.15 7.40
N PHE A 148 8.11 -18.69 6.35
CA PHE A 148 7.58 -17.66 5.46
C PHE A 148 6.53 -18.20 4.49
N THR A 149 6.82 -19.29 3.79
CA THR A 149 5.94 -19.85 2.76
C THR A 149 4.56 -20.17 3.36
N GLU A 150 3.50 -19.72 2.69
CA GLU A 150 2.09 -19.84 3.11
C GLU A 150 1.72 -19.10 4.41
N SER A 151 2.64 -18.30 4.98
CA SER A 151 2.32 -17.46 6.13
C SER A 151 1.43 -16.27 5.76
N GLY A 152 0.90 -15.60 6.78
CA GLY A 152 0.22 -14.31 6.66
C GLY A 152 1.08 -13.23 5.99
N ALA A 153 2.40 -13.30 6.18
CA ALA A 153 3.38 -12.41 5.57
C ALA A 153 3.71 -12.77 4.12
N ASP A 154 3.40 -13.98 3.64
CA ASP A 154 3.64 -14.39 2.24
C ASP A 154 2.71 -13.65 1.27
N TRP A 155 3.06 -13.70 -0.01
CA TRP A 155 2.21 -13.19 -1.08
C TRP A 155 0.96 -14.04 -1.23
N LEU A 156 -0.12 -13.38 -1.64
CA LEU A 156 -1.29 -14.09 -2.13
C LEU A 156 -0.90 -14.98 -3.32
N GLU A 157 -1.29 -16.25 -3.29
CA GLU A 157 -0.82 -17.27 -4.25
C GLU A 157 -0.99 -16.82 -5.70
N GLN A 158 -2.13 -16.22 -6.02
CA GLN A 158 -2.44 -15.75 -7.37
C GLN A 158 -1.52 -14.60 -7.86
N TYR A 159 -0.82 -13.91 -6.97
CA TYR A 159 0.11 -12.83 -7.33
C TYR A 159 1.55 -13.28 -7.49
N LYS A 160 1.92 -14.45 -6.94
CA LYS A 160 3.29 -14.97 -7.00
C LYS A 160 3.88 -15.01 -8.41
N PRO A 161 3.15 -15.39 -9.48
CA PRO A 161 3.69 -15.36 -10.84
C PRO A 161 4.10 -13.98 -11.34
N TYR A 162 3.50 -12.90 -10.81
CA TYR A 162 3.82 -11.53 -11.22
C TYR A 162 4.89 -10.89 -10.34
N ILE A 163 5.01 -11.32 -9.08
CA ILE A 163 5.96 -10.78 -8.10
C ILE A 163 7.30 -11.53 -8.17
N ASN A 164 7.28 -12.87 -8.24
CA ASN A 164 8.48 -13.71 -8.23
C ASN A 164 9.07 -13.95 -9.63
N ASP A 165 8.87 -13.01 -10.55
CA ASP A 165 9.26 -13.12 -11.95
C ASP A 165 10.73 -12.75 -12.23
N GLY A 166 11.48 -12.40 -11.18
CA GLY A 166 12.87 -11.96 -11.27
C GLY A 166 13.06 -10.54 -11.84
N LYS A 167 11.98 -9.83 -12.16
CA LYS A 167 12.01 -8.45 -12.69
C LYS A 167 11.36 -7.45 -11.75
N THR A 168 10.37 -7.89 -10.99
CA THR A 168 9.67 -7.06 -10.01
C THR A 168 10.59 -6.74 -8.84
N ALA A 169 10.68 -5.46 -8.50
CA ALA A 169 11.45 -5.02 -7.34
C ALA A 169 10.59 -5.16 -6.08
N VAL A 170 11.07 -5.91 -5.09
CA VAL A 170 10.50 -5.94 -3.73
C VAL A 170 11.36 -5.05 -2.86
N THR A 171 10.78 -4.01 -2.28
CA THR A 171 11.49 -3.04 -1.45
C THR A 171 11.73 -3.62 -0.06
N SER A 172 12.56 -2.93 0.74
CA SER A 172 12.58 -3.17 2.18
C SER A 172 11.18 -2.99 2.77
N PRO A 173 10.84 -3.71 3.85
CA PRO A 173 9.52 -3.60 4.42
C PRO A 173 9.31 -2.20 5.00
N HIS A 174 8.14 -1.61 4.78
CA HIS A 174 7.73 -0.45 5.56
C HIS A 174 7.18 -0.87 6.92
N LYS A 175 7.01 0.13 7.79
CA LYS A 175 6.37 0.02 9.08
C LYS A 175 5.22 1.02 9.16
N VAL A 176 4.11 0.60 9.75
CA VAL A 176 2.95 1.41 10.17
C VAL A 176 2.20 2.19 9.07
N PHE A 177 2.81 3.17 8.38
CA PHE A 177 2.08 4.18 7.58
C PHE A 177 2.47 4.31 6.10
N GLY A 178 3.32 3.42 5.60
CA GLY A 178 3.59 3.29 4.17
C GLY A 178 5.07 3.40 3.77
N PRO A 179 5.35 3.43 2.46
CA PRO A 179 6.71 3.31 1.92
C PRO A 179 7.64 4.49 2.20
N GLU A 180 7.21 5.54 2.90
CA GLU A 180 8.11 6.61 3.33
C GLU A 180 9.21 6.12 4.28
N SER A 181 8.99 4.97 4.94
CA SER A 181 9.94 4.37 5.87
C SER A 181 10.83 3.30 5.23
N ASN A 182 10.77 3.10 3.90
CA ASN A 182 11.52 2.05 3.22
C ASN A 182 12.34 2.58 2.01
N ASP A 183 12.92 1.66 1.23
CA ASP A 183 13.77 2.01 0.09
C ASP A 183 13.00 2.21 -1.24
N LEU A 184 11.67 2.20 -1.26
CA LEU A 184 10.86 2.37 -2.47
C LEU A 184 11.24 3.63 -3.25
N VAL A 185 11.35 4.78 -2.56
CA VAL A 185 11.69 6.06 -3.20
C VAL A 185 13.06 6.00 -3.85
N LEU A 186 14.02 5.30 -3.23
CA LEU A 186 15.35 5.09 -3.79
C LEU A 186 15.26 4.23 -5.06
N GLN A 187 14.57 3.09 -5.00
CA GLN A 187 14.41 2.14 -6.10
C GLN A 187 13.73 2.79 -7.31
N LEU A 188 12.62 3.52 -7.10
CA LEU A 188 11.92 4.27 -8.14
C LEU A 188 12.83 5.30 -8.82
N ARG A 189 13.59 6.07 -8.02
CA ARG A 189 14.52 7.09 -8.56
C ARG A 189 15.67 6.45 -9.35
N LYS A 190 16.22 5.33 -8.87
CA LYS A 190 17.28 4.60 -9.58
C LYS A 190 16.78 4.00 -10.90
N ALA A 191 15.49 3.68 -10.99
CA ALA A 191 14.83 3.24 -12.21
C ALA A 191 14.35 4.41 -13.12
N GLY A 192 14.59 5.67 -12.76
CA GLY A 192 14.16 6.83 -13.55
C GLY A 192 12.64 7.11 -13.53
N ILE A 193 11.93 6.55 -12.55
CA ILE A 193 10.47 6.65 -12.43
C ILE A 193 10.08 7.97 -11.75
N SER A 194 9.09 8.65 -12.35
CA SER A 194 8.51 9.89 -11.82
C SER A 194 6.98 9.87 -11.75
N GLN A 195 6.35 8.81 -12.25
CA GLN A 195 4.90 8.61 -12.25
C GLN A 195 4.60 7.22 -11.67
N VAL A 196 3.62 7.12 -10.78
CA VAL A 196 3.21 5.84 -10.20
C VAL A 196 1.72 5.63 -10.36
N VAL A 197 1.34 4.39 -10.66
CA VAL A 197 -0.02 3.87 -10.46
C VAL A 197 0.03 3.08 -9.16
N LEU A 198 -0.67 3.57 -8.14
CA LEU A 198 -0.66 2.99 -6.80
C LEU A 198 -1.86 2.06 -6.62
N ALA A 199 -1.60 0.90 -6.04
CA ALA A 199 -2.60 -0.04 -5.54
C ALA A 199 -2.08 -0.68 -4.24
N GLY A 200 -2.95 -1.37 -3.51
CA GLY A 200 -2.53 -2.08 -2.30
C GLY A 200 -3.52 -1.95 -1.15
N MET A 201 -3.04 -2.31 0.03
CA MET A 201 -3.78 -2.25 1.28
C MET A 201 -2.95 -1.55 2.37
N SER A 202 -3.56 -0.89 3.36
CA SER A 202 -4.94 -0.39 3.35
C SER A 202 -4.98 1.03 2.80
N ALA A 203 -5.99 1.36 1.98
CA ALA A 203 -6.07 2.65 1.27
C ALA A 203 -6.01 3.91 2.15
N ASN A 204 -6.38 3.79 3.43
CA ASN A 204 -6.38 4.88 4.40
C ASN A 204 -5.19 4.83 5.39
N LEU A 205 -4.23 3.93 5.15
CA LEU A 205 -3.13 3.67 6.08
C LEU A 205 -1.75 3.68 5.41
N CYS A 206 -1.56 2.88 4.36
CA CYS A 206 -0.28 2.62 3.70
C CYS A 206 -0.29 3.07 2.24
#